data_AF-A0A960SJX3-F1
#
_entry.id   AF-A0A960SJX3-F1
#
_cell.length_a   1.000
_cell.length_b   1.000
_cell.length_c   1.000
_cell.angle_alpha   90.00
_cell.angle_beta   90.00
_cell.angle_gamma   90.00
#
_symmetry.space_group_name_H-M   'P 1'
#
loop_
_entity.id
_entity.type
_entity.pdbx_description
1 polymer ?
#
loop_
_entity_poly.entity_id
_entity_poly.type
_entity_poly.pdbx_seq_one_letter_code
_entity_poly.pdbx_strand_id
1 'polypeptide(L)' 'TFSGHHNSDIEDGKIKPDAPEEQLYNLRSDTYQHENVIRQYPEIAQTMKEHLAHLREIDSSR' A
#
# COMPACT_ATOMS: atom_id res chain seq x y z
N THR A 1 -13.03 -16.64 10.43
CA THR A 1 -11.82 -15.97 9.87
C THR A 1 -11.29 -16.82 8.74
N PHE A 2 -11.14 -16.27 7.53
CA PHE A 2 -10.80 -17.07 6.33
C PHE A 2 -9.31 -17.47 6.26
N SER A 3 -8.44 -16.95 7.11
CA SER A 3 -7.03 -17.38 7.15
C SER A 3 -6.28 -17.11 8.47
N GLY A 4 -6.92 -16.48 9.47
CA GLY A 4 -6.24 -16.04 10.69
C GLY A 4 -5.27 -14.86 10.49
N HIS A 5 -5.09 -14.38 9.25
CA HIS A 5 -4.29 -13.21 8.95
C HIS A 5 -5.10 -11.93 9.17
N HIS A 6 -4.51 -11.00 9.91
CA HIS A 6 -5.06 -9.67 10.16
C HIS A 6 -4.62 -8.71 9.04
N ASN A 7 -5.50 -7.80 8.61
CA ASN A 7 -5.16 -6.71 7.69
C ASN A 7 -5.97 -5.48 8.07
N SER A 8 -5.34 -4.30 8.13
CA SER A 8 -5.97 -3.05 8.56
C SER A 8 -7.19 -2.69 7.74
N ASP A 9 -7.21 -3.07 6.46
CA ASP A 9 -8.18 -2.65 5.46
C ASP A 9 -9.24 -3.72 5.20
N ILE A 10 -9.12 -4.92 5.77
CA ILE A 10 -10.05 -6.05 5.56
C ILE A 10 -10.63 -6.53 6.89
N GLU A 11 -11.95 -6.68 6.96
CA GLU A 11 -12.67 -7.29 8.07
C GLU A 11 -13.66 -8.34 7.55
N ASP A 12 -13.69 -9.52 8.16
CA ASP A 12 -14.53 -10.65 7.75
C ASP A 12 -14.47 -11.01 6.26
N GLY A 13 -13.27 -10.87 5.67
CA GLY A 13 -13.01 -11.16 4.26
C GLY A 13 -13.53 -10.09 3.30
N LYS A 14 -13.94 -8.92 3.79
CA LYS A 14 -14.39 -7.78 3.00
C LYS A 14 -13.50 -6.57 3.25
N ILE A 15 -13.26 -5.79 2.20
CA ILE A 15 -12.60 -4.49 2.33
C ILE A 15 -13.52 -3.58 3.17
N LYS A 16 -12.94 -2.91 4.17
CA LYS A 16 -13.68 -1.99 5.03
C LYS A 16 -14.18 -0.78 4.22
N PRO A 17 -15.36 -0.23 4.52
CA PRO A 17 -15.89 0.93 3.79
C PRO A 17 -15.01 2.18 3.84
N ASP A 18 -14.20 2.31 4.90
CA ASP A 18 -13.27 3.42 5.11
C ASP A 18 -11.82 3.05 4.79
N ALA A 19 -11.57 1.88 4.20
CA ALA A 19 -10.25 1.51 3.72
C ALA A 19 -9.81 2.50 2.61
N PRO A 20 -8.58 3.01 2.66
CA PRO A 20 -8.04 3.80 1.56
C PRO A 20 -7.91 2.94 0.29
N GLU A 21 -8.02 3.57 -0.87
CA GLU A 21 -7.85 2.90 -2.17
C GLU A 21 -6.37 2.52 -2.40
N GLU A 22 -5.46 3.40 -1.98
CA GLU A 22 -4.02 3.19 -2.09
C GLU A 22 -3.44 2.48 -0.87
N GLN A 23 -2.31 1.81 -1.08
CA GLN A 23 -1.63 1.03 -0.05
C GLN A 23 -0.15 1.40 0.07
N LEU A 24 0.32 1.51 1.31
CA LEU A 24 1.72 1.71 1.66
C LEU A 24 2.07 0.85 2.87
N TYR A 25 3.12 0.02 2.73
CA TYR A 25 3.57 -0.91 3.77
C TYR A 25 5.06 -0.75 4.06
N ASN A 26 5.42 -0.82 5.34
CA ASN A 26 6.82 -0.95 5.75
C ASN A 26 7.21 -2.43 5.82
N LEU A 27 7.69 -2.99 4.71
CA LEU A 27 8.00 -4.42 4.61
C LEU A 27 9.13 -4.90 5.54
N ARG A 28 9.96 -3.98 6.06
CA ARG A 28 11.02 -4.31 7.02
C ARG A 28 10.45 -4.70 8.39
N SER A 29 9.43 -3.98 8.85
CA SER A 29 8.78 -4.23 10.15
C SER A 29 7.48 -5.03 10.02
N ASP A 30 6.84 -4.99 8.86
CA ASP A 30 5.56 -5.63 8.55
C ASP A 30 5.61 -6.35 7.19
N THR A 31 6.34 -7.46 7.17
CA THR A 31 6.58 -8.25 5.95
C THR A 31 5.31 -8.86 5.36
N TYR A 32 4.28 -9.08 6.18
CA TYR A 32 3.01 -9.67 5.78
C TYR A 32 1.92 -8.63 5.50
N GLN A 33 2.25 -7.33 5.53
CA GLN A 33 1.35 -6.25 5.11
C GLN A 33 0.04 -6.20 5.93
N HIS A 34 0.18 -6.28 7.25
CA HIS A 34 -0.94 -6.17 8.17
C HIS A 34 -1.44 -4.73 8.33
N GLU A 35 -0.59 -3.72 8.24
CA GLU A 35 -0.96 -2.32 8.49
C GLU A 35 -0.65 -1.41 7.31
N ASN A 36 -1.71 -0.90 6.67
CA ASN A 36 -1.59 0.11 5.63
C ASN A 36 -1.34 1.48 6.27
N VAL A 37 -0.12 1.98 6.12
CA VAL A 37 0.34 3.25 6.72
C VAL A 37 0.19 4.44 5.76
N ILE A 38 -0.56 4.30 4.66
CA ILE A 38 -0.70 5.33 3.62
C ILE A 38 -1.16 6.69 4.16
N ARG A 39 -2.10 6.71 5.11
CA ARG A 39 -2.61 7.94 5.73
C ARG A 39 -1.62 8.57 6.73
N GLN A 40 -0.68 7.77 7.24
CA GLN A 40 0.32 8.20 8.21
C GLN A 40 1.53 8.86 7.52
N TYR A 41 1.85 8.43 6.30
CA TYR A 41 3.00 8.91 5.53
C TYR A 41 2.65 9.28 4.07
N PRO A 42 1.73 10.24 3.86
CA PRO A 42 1.30 10.63 2.51
C PRO A 42 2.43 11.17 1.63
N GLU A 43 3.45 11.79 2.23
CA GLU A 43 4.63 12.28 1.52
C GLU A 43 5.47 11.16 0.90
N ILE A 44 5.60 10.02 1.60
CA ILE A 44 6.32 8.85 1.07
C ILE A 44 5.58 8.28 -0.13
N ALA A 45 4.24 8.17 -0.03
CA ALA A 45 3.40 7.70 -1.11
C ALA A 45 3.53 8.58 -2.37
N GLN A 46 3.53 9.90 -2.18
CA GLN A 46 3.71 10.85 -3.27
C GLN A 46 5.09 10.72 -3.93
N THR A 47 6.17 10.63 -3.14
CA THR A 47 7.52 10.40 -3.69
C THR A 47 7.62 9.08 -4.46
N MET A 48 7.01 7.99 -3.95
CA MET A 48 6.99 6.71 -4.65
C MET A 48 6.22 6.78 -5.97
N LYS A 49 5.10 7.51 -6.00
CA LYS A 49 4.30 7.73 -7.21
C LYS A 49 5.10 8.47 -8.29
N GLU A 50 5.80 9.54 -7.91
CA GLU A 50 6.65 10.32 -8.82
C GLU A 50 7.80 9.46 -9.37
N HIS A 51 8.45 8.69 -8.50
CA HIS A 51 9.54 7.81 -8.92
C HIS A 51 9.05 6.73 -9.89
N LEU A 52 7.88 6.13 -9.64
CA LEU A 52 7.28 5.16 -10.55
C LEU A 52 6.94 5.78 -11.91
N ALA A 53 6.41 7.00 -11.94
CA ALA A 53 6.13 7.71 -13.19
C ALA A 53 7.42 7.94 -14.00
N HIS A 54 8.49 8.40 -13.35
CA HIS A 54 9.78 8.61 -13.98
C HIS A 54 10.36 7.32 -14.59
N LEU A 55 10.29 6.20 -13.86
CA LEU A 55 10.77 4.91 -14.38
C LEU A 55 9.97 4.45 -15.61
N ARG A 56 8.66 4.70 -15.63
CA ARG A 56 7.80 4.37 -16.79
C ARG A 56 8.12 5.22 -18.00
N GLU A 57 8.44 6.50 -17.81
CA GLU A 57 8.90 7.37 -18.89
C GLU A 57 10.23 6.88 -19.49
N ILE A 58 11.19 6.51 -18.63
CA ILE A 58 12.46 5.93 -19.08
C ILE A 58 12.22 4.66 -19.88
N ASP A 59 11.40 3.74 -19.37
CA ASP A 59 11.11 2.46 -20.04
C ASP A 59 10.43 2.67 -21.40
N SER A 60 9.49 3.60 -21.49
CA SER A 60 8.80 3.95 -22.74
C SER A 60 9.71 4.64 -23.78
N SER A 61 10.88 5.11 -23.37
CA SER A 61 11.87 5.76 -24.24
C SER A 61 12.99 4.83 -24.73
N ARG A 62 12.98 3.57 -24.30
CA ARG A 62 13.91 2.51 -24.73
C ARG A 62 13.32 1.70 -25.88
#